data_AF-A0A3S4T5Q9-F1
#
_entry.id   AF-A0A3S4T5Q9-F1
#
_cell.length_a   1.000
_cell.length_b   1.000
_cell.length_c   1.000
_cell.angle_alpha   90.00
_cell.angle_beta   90.00
_cell.angle_gamma   90.00
#
_symmetry.space_group_name_H-M   'P 1'
#
loop_
_entity.id
_entity.type
_entity.pdbx_description
1 polymer ?
#
loop_
_entity_poly.entity_id
_entity_poly.type
_entity_poly.pdbx_seq_one_letter_code
_entity_poly.pdbx_strand_id
1 'polypeptide(L)'
;MYLHIIILAAAILYFSILPFSAAHALAEHITPQTTSNYCTIPLPDPKQLPKDEKEWFTTFQEGTFYVQGWKEITSEVLGKIQQKSKKDELQRSLTHLGIRIGCEWSKKNDVRKINTDMLEQWGSELQKVAEDNPDKLPMVIADIRQKVFKLVQ
;
A
#
# COMPACT_ATOMS: atom_id res chain seq x y z
N MET A 1 23.29 61.01 43.83
CA MET A 1 22.23 60.54 44.74
C MET A 1 21.96 59.08 44.38
N TYR A 2 22.44 58.16 45.21
CA TYR A 2 22.22 56.72 45.07
C TYR A 2 20.76 56.38 45.39
N LEU A 3 20.13 55.46 44.63
CA LEU A 3 19.44 54.30 45.22
C LEU A 3 19.16 53.21 44.16
N HIS A 4 19.49 51.97 44.55
CA HIS A 4 19.35 50.70 43.83
C HIS A 4 17.92 50.16 43.80
N ILE A 5 17.65 49.16 42.92
CA ILE A 5 16.94 47.87 43.11
C ILE A 5 16.96 47.15 41.73
N ILE A 6 17.87 46.19 41.46
CA ILE A 6 17.81 44.71 41.65
C ILE A 6 16.81 43.94 40.73
N ILE A 7 17.41 43.31 39.70
CA ILE A 7 17.28 41.93 39.14
C ILE A 7 15.89 41.32 38.89
N LEU A 8 15.63 40.92 37.62
CA LEU A 8 15.12 39.58 37.32
C LEU A 8 15.60 39.09 35.94
N ALA A 9 16.21 37.90 35.93
CA ALA A 9 16.59 37.16 34.73
C ALA A 9 15.37 36.51 34.08
N ALA A 10 15.29 36.51 32.75
CA ALA A 10 14.54 35.51 32.00
C ALA A 10 15.18 35.35 30.61
N ALA A 11 15.98 34.30 30.47
CA ALA A 11 16.34 33.76 29.17
C ALA A 11 15.08 33.13 28.57
N ILE A 12 14.68 33.56 27.37
CA ILE A 12 13.72 32.81 26.54
C ILE A 12 14.36 32.58 25.19
N LEU A 13 14.86 31.35 25.05
CA LEU A 13 15.23 30.70 23.81
C LEU A 13 14.03 30.77 22.85
N TYR A 14 14.12 31.55 21.78
CA TYR A 14 13.18 31.41 20.66
C TYR A 14 13.59 30.20 19.82
N PHE A 15 12.96 29.08 20.16
CA PHE A 15 12.93 27.85 19.37
C PHE A 15 12.35 28.14 17.99
N SER A 16 13.03 27.59 16.98
CA SER A 16 12.64 27.55 15.58
C SER A 16 11.24 26.96 15.41
N ILE A 17 10.34 27.66 14.72
CA ILE A 17 9.14 27.06 14.15
C ILE A 17 9.31 27.11 12.63
N LEU A 18 9.86 26.03 12.07
CA LEU A 18 9.62 25.71 10.67
C LEU A 18 8.11 25.49 10.50
N PRO A 19 7.44 26.08 9.50
CA PRO A 19 6.04 25.77 9.26
C PRO A 19 5.92 24.31 8.81
N PHE A 20 5.38 23.50 9.72
CA PHE A 20 4.87 22.16 9.47
C PHE A 20 3.66 22.25 8.53
N SER A 21 3.91 22.46 7.24
CA SER A 21 2.86 22.53 6.20
C SER A 21 3.28 21.72 4.97
N ALA A 22 3.40 20.41 5.17
CA ALA A 22 3.43 19.41 4.10
C ALA A 22 2.66 18.14 4.50
N ALA A 23 2.50 17.88 5.80
CA ALA A 23 1.74 16.73 6.30
C ALA A 23 0.20 16.88 6.17
N HIS A 24 -0.32 18.11 6.06
CA HIS A 24 -1.77 18.35 5.99
C HIS A 24 -2.36 18.17 4.58
N ALA A 25 -1.55 18.26 3.52
CA ALA A 25 -2.06 18.11 2.15
C ALA A 25 -2.41 16.67 1.76
N LEU A 26 -1.93 15.67 2.53
CA LEU A 26 -2.26 14.26 2.30
C LEU A 26 -3.49 13.79 3.08
N ALA A 27 -4.01 14.60 4.00
CA ALA A 27 -5.10 14.20 4.89
C ALA A 27 -6.50 14.56 4.37
N GLU A 28 -6.64 15.42 3.36
CA GLU A 28 -7.95 15.95 2.95
C GLU A 28 -8.76 15.07 1.97
N HIS A 29 -8.24 13.93 1.50
CA HIS A 29 -8.96 13.09 0.53
C HIS A 29 -9.25 11.65 0.97
N ILE A 30 -9.38 11.42 2.29
CA ILE A 30 -9.86 10.13 2.82
C ILE A 30 -11.09 10.39 3.68
N THR A 31 -12.28 10.24 3.08
CA THR A 31 -13.54 10.24 3.83
C THR A 31 -13.55 9.11 4.87
N PRO A 32 -13.87 9.38 6.16
CA PRO A 32 -13.81 8.40 7.25
C PRO A 32 -14.65 7.12 7.06
N GLN A 33 -15.64 7.15 6.17
CA GLN A 33 -16.51 6.00 5.91
C GLN A 33 -15.86 4.93 5.02
N THR A 34 -14.79 5.29 4.29
CA THR A 34 -14.12 4.40 3.35
C THR A 34 -13.23 3.37 4.08
N THR A 35 -12.65 3.71 5.23
CA THR A 35 -11.76 2.80 5.98
C THR A 35 -12.49 1.74 6.81
N SER A 36 -13.72 2.00 7.24
CA SER A 36 -14.46 1.10 8.14
C SER A 36 -14.96 -0.17 7.45
N ASN A 37 -15.47 -0.08 6.22
CA ASN A 37 -16.04 -1.25 5.50
C ASN A 37 -14.97 -2.23 4.99
N TYR A 38 -13.77 -1.77 4.65
CA TYR A 38 -12.68 -2.65 4.22
C TYR A 38 -12.05 -3.46 5.37
N CYS A 39 -12.31 -3.08 6.62
CA CYS A 39 -11.78 -3.79 7.78
C CYS A 39 -12.54 -5.11 8.06
N THR A 40 -13.71 -5.32 7.46
CA THR A 40 -14.61 -6.44 7.79
C THR A 40 -14.42 -7.67 6.90
N ILE A 41 -13.85 -7.55 5.69
CA ILE A 41 -13.66 -8.70 4.80
C ILE A 41 -12.41 -9.48 5.23
N PRO A 42 -12.54 -10.73 5.74
CA PRO A 42 -11.40 -11.53 6.13
C PRO A 42 -10.42 -11.72 4.96
N LEU A 43 -9.14 -11.86 5.27
CA LEU A 43 -8.16 -12.26 4.27
C LEU A 43 -8.42 -13.74 3.92
N PRO A 44 -8.57 -14.10 2.64
CA PRO A 44 -8.71 -15.50 2.25
C PRO A 44 -7.48 -16.32 2.68
N ASP A 45 -7.68 -17.60 3.01
CA ASP A 45 -6.59 -18.53 3.29
C ASP A 45 -6.27 -19.35 2.02
N PRO A 46 -5.14 -19.10 1.33
CA PRO A 46 -4.77 -19.85 0.12
C PRO A 46 -4.63 -21.36 0.34
N LYS A 47 -4.44 -21.82 1.59
CA LYS A 47 -4.34 -23.25 1.90
C LYS A 47 -5.67 -23.98 1.79
N GLN A 48 -6.78 -23.25 1.87
CA GLN A 48 -8.14 -23.79 1.82
C GLN A 48 -8.75 -23.73 0.41
N LEU A 49 -7.99 -23.25 -0.59
CA LEU A 49 -8.45 -23.23 -1.98
C LEU A 49 -8.66 -24.65 -2.52
N PRO A 50 -9.67 -24.87 -3.37
CA PRO A 50 -9.78 -26.04 -4.22
C PRO A 50 -8.49 -26.29 -5.01
N LYS A 51 -8.23 -27.55 -5.38
CA LYS A 51 -6.96 -27.94 -6.01
C LYS A 51 -6.67 -27.16 -7.29
N ASP A 52 -7.66 -27.03 -8.16
CA ASP A 52 -7.59 -26.28 -9.42
C ASP A 52 -7.31 -24.80 -9.18
N GLU A 53 -8.04 -24.16 -8.26
CA GLU A 53 -7.78 -22.76 -7.89
C GLU A 53 -6.39 -22.59 -7.27
N LYS A 54 -5.91 -23.56 -6.49
CA LYS A 54 -4.58 -23.51 -5.88
C LYS A 54 -3.46 -23.54 -6.93
N GLU A 55 -3.61 -24.32 -8.00
CA GLU A 55 -2.66 -24.34 -9.12
C GLU A 55 -2.61 -22.96 -9.79
N TRP A 56 -3.77 -22.36 -10.07
CA TRP A 56 -3.84 -21.00 -10.65
C TRP A 56 -3.33 -19.92 -9.70
N PHE A 57 -3.57 -20.04 -8.39
CA PHE A 57 -3.00 -19.15 -7.39
C PHE A 57 -1.48 -19.22 -7.40
N THR A 58 -0.91 -20.42 -7.52
CA THR A 58 0.54 -20.59 -7.67
C THR A 58 1.05 -19.94 -8.96
N THR A 59 0.37 -20.12 -10.09
CA THR A 59 0.73 -19.42 -11.35
C THR A 59 0.67 -17.90 -11.20
N PHE A 60 -0.33 -17.35 -10.50
CA PHE A 60 -0.39 -15.92 -10.20
C PHE A 60 0.80 -15.44 -9.36
N GLN A 61 1.20 -16.21 -8.34
CA GLN A 61 2.30 -15.83 -7.45
C GLN A 61 3.67 -15.92 -8.13
N GLU A 62 3.94 -17.01 -8.84
CA GLU A 62 5.24 -17.31 -9.44
C GLU A 62 5.39 -16.77 -10.87
N GLY A 63 4.28 -16.53 -11.56
CA GLY A 63 4.27 -16.15 -12.96
C GLY A 63 4.41 -17.35 -13.90
N THR A 64 4.75 -17.04 -15.14
CA THR A 64 5.04 -18.00 -16.21
C THR A 64 6.36 -17.63 -16.87
N PHE A 65 6.77 -18.37 -17.89
CA PHE A 65 7.94 -18.02 -18.68
C PHE A 65 7.82 -16.64 -19.37
N TYR A 66 6.60 -16.20 -19.70
CA TYR A 66 6.38 -14.96 -20.47
C TYR A 66 5.87 -13.79 -19.62
N VAL A 67 5.37 -14.06 -18.42
CA VAL A 67 4.67 -13.07 -17.59
C VAL A 67 5.17 -13.17 -16.17
N GLN A 68 5.64 -12.05 -15.62
CA GLN A 68 6.13 -11.98 -14.25
C GLN A 68 5.02 -12.31 -13.24
N GLY A 69 5.41 -13.03 -12.19
CA GLY A 69 4.51 -13.33 -11.07
C GLY A 69 4.39 -12.16 -10.10
N TRP A 70 3.35 -12.19 -9.26
CA TRP A 70 3.16 -11.17 -8.22
C TRP A 70 4.37 -11.04 -7.29
N LYS A 71 5.05 -12.14 -6.96
CA LYS A 71 6.24 -12.13 -6.11
C LYS A 71 7.40 -11.36 -6.73
N GLU A 72 7.60 -11.51 -8.03
CA GLU A 72 8.65 -10.81 -8.76
C GLU A 72 8.35 -9.32 -8.83
N ILE A 73 7.14 -8.96 -9.28
CA ILE A 73 6.66 -7.57 -9.35
C ILE A 73 6.83 -6.88 -7.99
N THR A 74 6.37 -7.52 -6.90
CA THR A 74 6.46 -6.93 -5.56
C THR A 74 7.89 -6.83 -5.04
N SER A 75 8.77 -7.78 -5.38
CA SER A 75 10.19 -7.71 -5.06
C SER A 75 10.86 -6.51 -5.73
N GLU A 76 10.61 -6.30 -7.02
CA GLU A 76 11.12 -5.16 -7.78
C GLU A 76 10.63 -3.83 -7.21
N VAL A 77 9.32 -3.70 -6.99
CA VAL A 77 8.68 -2.51 -6.41
C VAL A 77 9.27 -2.17 -5.05
N LEU A 78 9.44 -3.17 -4.17
CA LEU A 78 10.04 -2.99 -2.84
C LEU A 78 11.55 -2.74 -2.89
N GLY A 79 12.22 -3.10 -3.99
CA GLY A 79 13.61 -2.79 -4.26
C GLY A 79 13.88 -1.30 -4.44
N LYS A 80 12.87 -0.53 -4.86
CA LYS A 80 12.96 0.93 -5.07
C LYS A 80 12.78 1.75 -3.78
N ILE A 81 12.39 1.12 -2.67
CA ILE A 81 12.16 1.78 -1.39
C ILE A 81 13.41 1.71 -0.51
N GLN A 82 13.99 2.87 -0.20
CA GLN A 82 15.21 2.95 0.63
C GLN A 82 14.92 2.83 2.13
N GLN A 83 13.82 3.43 2.60
CA GLN A 83 13.49 3.44 4.03
C GLN A 83 12.91 2.09 4.46
N LYS A 84 13.64 1.39 5.35
CA LYS A 84 13.25 0.03 5.82
C LYS A 84 11.86 -0.04 6.42
N SER A 85 11.48 0.88 7.31
CA SER A 85 10.15 0.89 7.94
C SER A 85 9.02 1.00 6.91
N LYS A 86 9.15 1.92 5.95
CA LYS A 86 8.22 2.08 4.81
C LYS A 86 8.19 0.83 3.95
N LYS A 87 9.34 0.22 3.67
CA LYS A 87 9.43 -1.04 2.91
C LYS A 87 8.67 -2.17 3.60
N ASP A 88 8.82 -2.35 4.91
CA ASP A 88 8.14 -3.40 5.68
C ASP A 88 6.61 -3.20 5.68
N GLU A 89 6.14 -1.95 5.77
CA GLU A 89 4.71 -1.61 5.69
C GLU A 89 4.11 -1.88 4.31
N LEU A 90 4.84 -1.49 3.25
CA LEU A 90 4.43 -1.76 1.87
C LEU A 90 4.45 -3.26 1.57
N GLN A 91 5.45 -4.00 2.07
CA GLN A 91 5.52 -5.45 1.92
C GLN A 91 4.29 -6.14 2.52
N ARG A 92 3.90 -5.78 3.74
CA ARG A 92 2.66 -6.29 4.37
C ARG A 92 1.43 -5.97 3.52
N SER A 93 1.32 -4.74 3.05
CA SER A 93 0.20 -4.31 2.20
C SER A 93 0.11 -5.09 0.89
N LEU A 94 1.24 -5.24 0.18
CA LEU A 94 1.35 -5.98 -1.08
C LEU A 94 1.13 -7.49 -0.90
N THR A 95 1.52 -8.04 0.26
CA THR A 95 1.28 -9.45 0.60
C THR A 95 -0.21 -9.72 0.74
N HIS A 96 -0.92 -8.90 1.53
CA HIS A 96 -2.36 -9.05 1.71
C HIS A 96 -3.12 -8.80 0.41
N LEU A 97 -2.69 -7.80 -0.36
CA LEU A 97 -3.28 -7.49 -1.66
C LEU A 97 -3.10 -8.66 -2.65
N GLY A 98 -1.89 -9.21 -2.74
CA GLY A 98 -1.59 -10.37 -3.58
C GLY A 98 -2.39 -11.62 -3.21
N ILE A 99 -2.58 -11.88 -1.91
CA ILE A 99 -3.44 -12.98 -1.46
C ILE A 99 -4.87 -12.77 -1.94
N ARG A 100 -5.43 -11.57 -1.73
CA ARG A 100 -6.83 -11.29 -2.10
C ARG A 100 -7.04 -11.32 -3.61
N ILE A 101 -6.15 -10.70 -4.38
CA ILE A 101 -6.19 -10.71 -5.85
C ILE A 101 -6.03 -12.13 -6.37
N GLY A 102 -5.00 -12.84 -5.91
CA GLY A 102 -4.69 -14.18 -6.39
C GLY A 102 -5.83 -15.16 -6.13
N CYS A 103 -6.39 -15.17 -4.92
CA CYS A 103 -7.50 -16.07 -4.58
C CYS A 103 -8.79 -15.76 -5.37
N GLU A 104 -9.01 -14.51 -5.74
CA GLU A 104 -10.17 -14.16 -6.58
C GLU A 104 -9.93 -14.54 -8.04
N TRP A 105 -8.76 -14.21 -8.58
CA TRP A 105 -8.43 -14.45 -9.99
C TRP A 105 -8.29 -15.95 -10.31
N SER A 106 -7.89 -16.76 -9.32
CA SER A 106 -7.77 -18.21 -9.46
C SER A 106 -9.09 -18.96 -9.58
N LYS A 107 -10.22 -18.31 -9.26
CA LYS A 107 -11.55 -18.90 -9.46
C LYS A 107 -11.83 -19.10 -10.94
N LYS A 108 -12.86 -19.92 -11.22
CA LYS A 108 -13.33 -20.13 -12.60
C LYS A 108 -13.73 -18.81 -13.26
N ASN A 109 -13.50 -18.72 -14.58
CA ASN A 109 -13.68 -17.51 -15.36
C ASN A 109 -15.09 -16.92 -15.32
N ASP A 110 -16.10 -17.77 -15.16
CA ASP A 110 -17.52 -17.41 -15.10
C ASP A 110 -17.94 -16.78 -13.76
N VAL A 111 -17.16 -16.97 -12.70
CA VAL A 111 -17.47 -16.46 -11.35
C VAL A 111 -16.50 -15.39 -10.86
N ARG A 112 -15.24 -15.40 -11.32
CA ARG A 112 -14.20 -14.46 -10.87
C ARG A 112 -14.56 -13.01 -11.18
N LYS A 113 -14.25 -12.12 -10.24
CA LYS A 113 -14.48 -10.67 -10.37
C LYS A 113 -13.25 -9.91 -10.83
N ILE A 114 -12.07 -10.52 -10.72
CA ILE A 114 -10.80 -9.98 -11.18
C ILE A 114 -10.37 -10.79 -12.40
N ASN A 115 -10.13 -10.10 -13.52
CA ASN A 115 -9.67 -10.69 -14.77
C ASN A 115 -8.18 -10.39 -15.01
N THR A 116 -7.61 -10.97 -16.07
CA THR A 116 -6.19 -10.82 -16.41
C THR A 116 -5.82 -9.36 -16.75
N ASP A 117 -6.66 -8.64 -17.49
CA ASP A 117 -6.41 -7.23 -17.85
C ASP A 117 -6.22 -6.34 -16.60
N MET A 118 -7.01 -6.57 -15.55
CA MET A 118 -6.84 -5.86 -14.27
C MET A 118 -5.49 -6.18 -13.61
N LEU A 119 -5.03 -7.44 -13.67
CA LEU A 119 -3.73 -7.82 -13.13
C LEU A 119 -2.60 -7.11 -13.87
N GLU A 120 -2.64 -7.13 -15.20
CA GLU A 120 -1.64 -6.50 -16.06
C GLU A 120 -1.60 -4.98 -15.81
N GLN A 121 -2.77 -4.35 -15.72
CA GLN A 121 -2.88 -2.93 -15.41
C GLN A 121 -2.27 -2.60 -14.05
N TRP A 122 -2.66 -3.32 -12.99
CA TRP A 122 -2.18 -3.04 -11.63
C TRP A 122 -0.70 -3.35 -11.46
N GLY A 123 -0.20 -4.44 -12.05
CA GLY A 123 1.23 -4.77 -12.07
C GLY A 123 2.05 -3.68 -12.75
N SER A 124 1.62 -3.27 -13.94
CA SER A 124 2.28 -2.19 -14.71
C SER A 124 2.25 -0.85 -13.97
N GLU A 125 1.13 -0.51 -13.33
CA GLU A 125 0.98 0.71 -12.55
C GLU A 125 1.94 0.73 -11.36
N LEU A 126 2.06 -0.38 -10.63
CA LEU A 126 2.99 -0.53 -9.51
C LEU A 126 4.44 -0.38 -9.97
N GLN A 127 4.85 -1.09 -11.03
CA GLN A 127 6.23 -1.04 -11.54
C GLN A 127 6.58 0.36 -12.05
N LYS A 128 5.69 0.97 -12.85
CA LYS A 128 5.90 2.32 -13.37
C LYS A 128 6.06 3.34 -12.25
N VAL A 129 5.20 3.30 -11.23
CA VAL A 129 5.28 4.24 -10.11
C VAL A 129 6.51 3.98 -9.25
N ALA A 130 6.92 2.72 -9.09
CA ALA A 130 8.16 2.38 -8.40
C ALA A 130 9.40 2.95 -9.10
N GLU A 131 9.39 2.99 -10.44
CA GLU A 131 10.48 3.57 -11.23
C GLU A 131 10.43 5.11 -11.24
N ASP A 132 9.28 5.69 -11.57
CA ASP A 132 9.15 7.13 -11.80
C ASP A 132 9.13 7.93 -10.49
N ASN A 133 8.43 7.43 -9.47
CA ASN A 133 8.24 8.14 -8.20
C ASN A 133 7.85 7.18 -7.06
N PRO A 134 8.82 6.44 -6.49
CA PRO A 134 8.55 5.43 -5.46
C PRO A 134 7.85 5.97 -4.21
N ASP A 135 7.90 7.29 -3.96
CA ASP A 135 7.19 7.89 -2.84
C ASP A 135 5.66 7.87 -2.98
N LYS A 136 5.14 7.71 -4.20
CA LYS A 136 3.70 7.57 -4.49
C LYS A 136 3.16 6.15 -4.35
N LEU A 137 4.03 5.14 -4.17
CA LEU A 137 3.60 3.74 -4.02
C LEU A 137 2.54 3.50 -2.93
N PRO A 138 2.61 4.11 -1.73
CA PRO A 138 1.57 3.95 -0.71
C PRO A 138 0.18 4.35 -1.21
N MET A 139 0.09 5.42 -2.00
CA MET A 139 -1.19 5.92 -2.54
C MET A 139 -1.76 4.96 -3.58
N VAL A 140 -0.93 4.48 -4.50
CA VAL A 140 -1.34 3.54 -5.55
C VAL A 140 -1.75 2.19 -4.96
N ILE A 141 -0.99 1.68 -3.99
CA ILE A 141 -1.35 0.43 -3.29
C ILE A 141 -2.67 0.58 -2.52
N ALA A 142 -2.96 1.75 -1.96
CA ALA A 142 -4.23 2.03 -1.30
C ALA A 142 -5.40 2.09 -2.31
N ASP A 143 -5.20 2.69 -3.48
CA ASP A 143 -6.21 2.76 -4.53
C ASP A 143 -6.52 1.38 -5.14
N ILE A 144 -5.49 0.59 -5.50
CA ILE A 144 -5.68 -0.78 -6.00
C ILE A 144 -6.42 -1.62 -4.96
N ARG A 145 -6.02 -1.51 -3.68
CA ARG A 145 -6.73 -2.18 -2.58
C ARG A 145 -8.20 -1.77 -2.56
N GLN A 146 -8.51 -0.49 -2.63
CA GLN A 146 -9.88 0.00 -2.65
C GLN A 146 -10.69 -0.62 -3.82
N LYS A 147 -10.11 -0.67 -5.01
CA LYS A 147 -10.72 -1.28 -6.21
C LYS A 147 -10.97 -2.78 -5.99
N VAL A 148 -9.96 -3.52 -5.53
CA VAL A 148 -10.06 -4.96 -5.23
C VAL A 148 -11.17 -5.23 -4.23
N PHE A 149 -11.21 -4.51 -3.12
CA PHE A 149 -12.25 -4.72 -2.11
C PHE A 149 -13.67 -4.45 -2.63
N LYS A 150 -13.86 -3.42 -3.46
CA LYS A 150 -15.17 -3.16 -4.10
C LYS A 150 -15.61 -4.29 -5.03
N LEU A 151 -14.66 -4.99 -5.66
CA LEU A 151 -14.95 -6.09 -6.58
C LEU A 151 -15.28 -7.40 -5.86
N VAL A 152 -14.69 -7.65 -4.69
CA VAL A 152 -14.72 -8.96 -4.01
C VAL A 152 -15.53 -8.97 -2.70
N GLN A 153 -16.28 -7.90 -2.43
CA GLN A 153 -17.20 -7.80 -1.30
C GLN A 153 -18.45 -8.68 -1.47
#